data_AF-A0A2V8LG09-F1
#
_entry.id   AF-A0A2V8LG09-F1
#
_cell.length_a   1.000
_cell.length_b   1.000
_cell.length_c   1.000
_cell.angle_alpha   90.00
_cell.angle_beta   90.00
_cell.angle_gamma   90.00
#
_symmetry.space_group_name_H-M   'P 1'
#
loop_
_entity.id
_entity.type
_entity.pdbx_description
1 polymer ?
#
loop_
_entity_poly.entity_id
_entity_poly.type
_entity_poly.pdbx_seq_one_letter_code
_entity_poly.pdbx_strand_id
1 'polypeptide(L)'
;MLLAGAPQRGQLDTKDPAIKEFNEHVQKYMDLHKKIERSLPPLDKKESDPAKIVNHQKALSVAIRAARPEAVRGDIFRPDVQPVFLMIIKEQLSSGKGATARAMILGDGNPKSPESPAKVDLSVNAEYPAKAPLSTVPPSVLLSLPRLPDGLEYRFVGRHLILYDGPANLIVDVLPDAIR
;
A
#
# COMPACT_ATOMS: atom_id res chain seq x y z
N MET A 1 -36.77 2.26 4.80
CA MET A 1 -35.43 1.63 4.96
C MET A 1 -34.45 2.44 4.13
N LEU A 2 -33.67 3.33 4.76
CA LEU A 2 -32.63 4.09 4.05
C LEU A 2 -31.39 3.19 3.89
N LEU A 3 -31.05 2.87 2.65
CA LEU A 3 -29.73 2.34 2.30
C LEU A 3 -28.74 3.50 2.43
N ALA A 4 -27.98 3.56 3.52
CA ALA A 4 -26.82 4.42 3.59
C ALA A 4 -25.81 3.92 2.54
N GLY A 5 -25.65 4.65 1.44
CA GLY A 5 -24.59 4.40 0.47
C GLY A 5 -23.23 4.58 1.14
N ALA A 6 -22.26 3.76 0.76
CA ALA A 6 -20.88 3.91 1.24
C ALA A 6 -20.41 5.36 0.99
N PRO A 7 -19.73 5.98 1.97
CA PRO A 7 -19.24 7.35 1.81
C PRO A 7 -18.32 7.45 0.59
N GLN A 8 -18.52 8.48 -0.23
CA GLN A 8 -17.66 8.73 -1.40
C GLN A 8 -16.23 9.06 -0.93
N ARG A 9 -15.21 8.66 -1.70
CA ARG A 9 -13.78 8.79 -1.35
C ARG A 9 -13.38 10.11 -0.69
N GLY A 10 -13.82 11.24 -1.25
CA GLY A 10 -13.51 12.58 -0.72
C GLY A 10 -14.23 12.95 0.59
N GLN A 11 -15.27 12.20 0.96
CA GLN A 11 -16.05 12.38 2.19
C GLN A 11 -15.44 11.59 3.37
N LEU A 12 -14.80 10.44 3.09
CA LEU A 12 -13.97 9.71 4.05
C LEU A 12 -12.70 10.48 4.42
N ASP A 13 -12.04 11.07 3.42
CA ASP A 13 -10.77 11.79 3.59
C ASP A 13 -10.86 13.01 4.54
N THR A 14 -12.06 13.55 4.81
CA THR A 14 -12.23 14.87 5.45
C THR A 14 -12.99 14.89 6.79
N LYS A 15 -13.63 13.79 7.22
CA LYS A 15 -14.50 13.79 8.42
C LYS A 15 -14.11 12.80 9.52
N ASP A 16 -13.39 11.73 9.21
CA ASP A 16 -13.02 10.71 10.19
C ASP A 16 -11.66 11.05 10.83
N PRO A 17 -11.57 11.25 12.16
CA PRO A 17 -10.30 11.56 12.82
C PRO A 17 -9.24 10.47 12.62
N ALA A 18 -9.62 9.20 12.50
CA ALA A 18 -8.68 8.12 12.23
C ALA A 18 -8.09 8.24 10.81
N ILE A 19 -8.90 8.65 9.83
CA ILE A 19 -8.41 8.90 8.46
C ILE A 19 -7.50 10.13 8.40
N LYS A 20 -7.78 11.17 9.19
CA LYS A 20 -6.88 12.31 9.33
C LYS A 20 -5.51 11.88 9.88
N GLU A 21 -5.49 11.09 10.96
CA GLU A 21 -4.26 10.53 11.52
C GLU A 21 -3.51 9.68 10.49
N PHE A 22 -4.21 8.78 9.78
CA PHE A 22 -3.61 7.99 8.69
C PHE A 22 -2.91 8.88 7.65
N ASN A 23 -3.61 9.90 7.17
CA ASN A 23 -3.08 10.82 6.16
C ASN A 23 -1.86 11.61 6.68
N GLU A 24 -1.85 12.01 7.96
CA GLU A 24 -0.70 12.66 8.58
C GLU A 24 0.52 11.75 8.65
N HIS A 25 0.34 10.48 9.00
CA HIS A 25 1.43 9.49 9.07
C HIS A 25 1.95 9.12 7.67
N VAL A 26 1.07 8.99 6.68
CA VAL A 26 1.45 8.87 5.26
C VAL A 26 2.25 10.09 4.80
N GLN A 27 1.82 11.30 5.14
CA GLN A 27 2.53 12.52 4.75
C GLN A 27 3.91 12.60 5.41
N LYS A 28 4.04 12.27 6.70
CA LYS A 28 5.32 12.20 7.40
C LYS A 28 6.29 11.22 6.72
N TYR A 29 5.81 10.05 6.31
CA TYR A 29 6.61 9.11 5.53
C TYR A 29 7.05 9.71 4.19
N MET A 30 6.14 10.35 3.45
CA MET A 30 6.46 10.93 2.15
C MET A 30 7.39 12.14 2.23
N ASP A 31 7.36 12.90 3.32
CA ASP A 31 8.31 13.99 3.56
C ASP A 31 9.71 13.44 3.82
N LEU A 32 9.83 12.35 4.59
CA LEU A 32 11.09 11.62 4.76
C LEU A 32 11.59 11.07 3.43
N HIS A 33 10.74 10.36 2.68
CA HIS A 33 11.05 9.81 1.37
C HIS A 33 11.62 10.88 0.44
N LYS A 34 10.89 11.99 0.24
CA LYS A 34 11.30 13.08 -0.65
C LYS A 34 12.58 13.76 -0.19
N LYS A 35 12.80 13.89 1.12
CA LYS A 35 14.06 14.44 1.66
C LYS A 35 15.25 13.54 1.30
N ILE A 36 15.09 12.22 1.42
CA ILE A 36 16.14 11.25 1.10
C ILE A 36 16.37 11.19 -0.41
N GLU A 37 15.31 11.10 -1.21
CA GLU A 37 15.40 11.08 -2.66
C GLU A 37 16.18 12.30 -3.21
N ARG A 38 15.91 13.50 -2.68
CA ARG A 38 16.65 14.72 -3.03
C ARG A 38 18.14 14.71 -2.65
N SER A 39 18.54 13.84 -1.73
CA SER A 39 19.95 13.67 -1.33
C SER A 39 20.70 12.68 -2.22
N LEU A 40 19.99 11.94 -3.07
CA LEU A 40 20.57 11.01 -4.03
C LEU A 40 20.80 11.67 -5.39
N PRO A 41 21.68 11.11 -6.24
CA PRO A 41 21.76 11.51 -7.63
C PRO A 41 20.37 11.43 -8.29
N PRO A 42 19.89 12.52 -8.92
CA PRO A 42 18.55 12.55 -9.49
C PRO A 42 18.44 11.54 -10.65
N LEU A 43 17.30 10.88 -10.74
CA LEU A 43 16.92 10.06 -11.88
C LEU A 43 16.01 10.87 -12.81
N ASP A 44 16.25 10.83 -14.13
CA ASP A 44 15.34 11.48 -15.08
C ASP A 44 13.96 10.80 -15.01
N LYS A 45 12.88 11.59 -15.00
CA LYS A 45 11.51 11.07 -14.99
C LYS A 45 11.17 10.25 -16.24
N LYS A 46 11.92 10.45 -17.33
CA LYS A 46 11.81 9.71 -18.60
C LYS A 46 12.89 8.63 -18.74
N GLU A 47 13.67 8.37 -17.68
CA GLU A 47 14.68 7.31 -17.71
C GLU A 47 14.00 5.98 -18.02
N SER A 48 14.59 5.25 -18.96
CA SER A 48 14.07 3.98 -19.48
C SER A 48 15.09 2.85 -19.37
N ASP A 49 16.33 3.15 -18.99
CA ASP A 49 17.35 2.15 -18.68
C ASP A 49 16.99 1.40 -17.38
N PRO A 50 16.64 0.10 -17.47
CA PRO A 50 16.24 -0.67 -16.29
C PRO A 50 17.34 -0.75 -15.23
N ALA A 51 18.61 -0.79 -15.62
CA ALA A 51 19.71 -0.91 -14.67
C ALA A 51 19.84 0.35 -13.82
N LYS A 52 19.68 1.53 -14.42
CA LYS A 52 19.70 2.81 -13.68
C LYS A 52 18.50 2.94 -12.75
N ILE A 53 17.31 2.56 -13.21
CA ILE A 53 16.10 2.55 -12.39
C ILE A 53 16.31 1.66 -11.17
N VAL A 54 16.72 0.40 -11.36
CA VAL A 54 16.94 -0.56 -10.27
C VAL A 54 18.02 -0.08 -9.30
N ASN A 55 19.13 0.47 -9.81
CA ASN A 55 20.20 0.99 -8.96
C ASN A 55 19.72 2.18 -8.12
N HIS A 56 18.92 3.08 -8.68
CA HIS A 56 18.34 4.20 -7.96
C HIS A 56 17.33 3.74 -6.91
N GLN A 57 16.40 2.84 -7.26
CA GLN A 57 15.45 2.23 -6.32
C GLN A 57 16.18 1.59 -5.13
N LYS A 58 17.26 0.85 -5.40
CA LYS A 58 18.09 0.22 -4.36
C LYS A 58 18.79 1.24 -3.46
N ALA A 59 19.36 2.29 -4.03
CA ALA A 59 19.99 3.35 -3.24
C ALA A 59 18.98 4.05 -2.32
N LEU A 60 17.78 4.35 -2.86
CA LEU A 60 16.68 4.96 -2.13
C LEU A 60 16.16 4.06 -1.02
N SER A 61 15.94 2.78 -1.30
CA SER A 61 15.47 1.81 -0.31
C SER A 61 16.43 1.67 0.86
N VAL A 62 17.74 1.56 0.59
CA VAL A 62 18.78 1.48 1.63
C VAL A 62 18.79 2.74 2.49
N ALA A 63 18.74 3.92 1.86
CA ALA A 63 18.77 5.19 2.59
C ALA A 63 17.50 5.41 3.43
N ILE A 64 16.32 5.05 2.91
CA ILE A 64 15.06 5.11 3.67
C ILE A 64 15.14 4.19 4.88
N ARG A 65 15.52 2.91 4.71
CA ARG A 65 15.67 1.95 5.81
C ARG A 65 16.57 2.49 6.91
N ALA A 66 17.72 3.03 6.54
CA ALA A 66 18.68 3.62 7.48
C ALA A 66 18.10 4.82 8.25
N ALA A 67 17.19 5.58 7.64
CA ALA A 67 16.54 6.73 8.27
C ALA A 67 15.32 6.37 9.13
N ARG A 68 14.80 5.15 9.04
CA ARG A 68 13.67 4.65 9.84
C ARG A 68 13.95 3.28 10.49
N PRO A 69 15.03 3.12 11.27
CA PRO A 69 15.43 1.82 11.81
C PRO A 69 14.40 1.22 12.77
N GLU A 70 13.65 2.08 13.47
CA GLU A 70 12.60 1.70 14.43
C GLU A 70 11.22 1.51 13.78
N ALA A 71 11.13 1.54 12.45
CA ALA A 71 9.85 1.41 11.78
C ALA A 71 9.25 0.02 12.00
N VAL A 72 8.04 -0.01 12.52
CA VAL A 72 7.33 -1.25 12.85
C VAL A 72 5.93 -1.26 12.24
N ARG A 73 5.37 -2.47 12.20
CA ARG A 73 4.02 -2.67 11.69
C ARG A 73 3.01 -1.92 12.56
N GLY A 74 2.13 -1.17 11.91
CA GLY A 74 1.11 -0.36 12.57
C GLY A 74 1.55 1.06 12.89
N ASP A 75 2.72 1.52 12.41
CA ASP A 75 3.10 2.94 12.49
C ASP A 75 2.17 3.83 11.65
N ILE A 76 1.64 3.32 10.53
CA ILE A 76 0.73 4.04 9.63
C ILE A 76 -0.68 3.46 9.68
N PHE A 77 -0.83 2.13 9.50
CA PHE A 77 -2.05 1.38 9.78
C PHE A 77 -2.20 1.17 11.29
N ARG A 78 -2.26 2.28 12.03
CA ARG A 78 -2.35 2.31 13.48
C ARG A 78 -3.60 1.60 13.99
N PRO A 79 -3.59 1.06 15.22
CA PRO A 79 -4.71 0.27 15.76
C PRO A 79 -6.08 0.96 15.69
N ASP A 80 -6.12 2.29 15.78
CA ASP A 80 -7.31 3.13 15.64
C ASP A 80 -7.79 3.30 14.18
N VAL A 81 -6.88 3.21 13.22
CA VAL A 81 -7.16 3.30 11.78
C VAL A 81 -7.62 1.97 11.18
N GLN A 82 -7.08 0.84 11.67
CA GLN A 82 -7.34 -0.48 11.09
C GLN A 82 -8.85 -0.81 10.97
N PRO A 83 -9.71 -0.56 11.99
CA PRO A 83 -11.14 -0.86 11.89
C PRO A 83 -11.83 -0.15 10.73
N VAL A 84 -11.45 1.08 10.43
CA VAL A 84 -12.04 1.87 9.33
C VAL A 84 -11.69 1.23 7.98
N PHE A 85 -10.43 0.87 7.77
CA PHE A 85 -10.00 0.16 6.56
C PHE A 85 -10.69 -1.20 6.40
N LEU A 86 -10.74 -1.98 7.49
CA LEU A 86 -11.40 -3.29 7.49
C LEU A 86 -12.89 -3.18 7.17
N MET A 87 -13.58 -2.17 7.71
CA MET A 87 -14.98 -1.89 7.42
C MET A 87 -15.17 -1.55 5.93
N ILE A 88 -14.40 -0.61 5.39
CA ILE A 88 -14.48 -0.22 3.97
C ILE A 88 -14.27 -1.43 3.06
N ILE A 89 -13.21 -2.22 3.30
CA ILE A 89 -12.90 -3.40 2.48
C ILE A 89 -14.05 -4.40 2.60
N LYS A 90 -14.54 -4.70 3.81
CA LYS A 90 -15.65 -5.62 4.03
C LYS A 90 -16.92 -5.18 3.31
N GLU A 91 -17.28 -3.91 3.37
CA GLU A 91 -18.46 -3.36 2.68
C GLU A 91 -18.35 -3.53 1.17
N GLN A 92 -17.19 -3.18 0.59
CA GLN A 92 -16.98 -3.33 -0.85
C GLN A 92 -17.01 -4.80 -1.29
N LEU A 93 -16.46 -5.71 -0.48
CA LEU A 93 -16.47 -7.15 -0.73
C LEU A 93 -17.82 -7.83 -0.44
N SER A 94 -18.71 -7.18 0.30
CA SER A 94 -20.08 -7.67 0.59
C SER A 94 -21.12 -7.11 -0.39
N SER A 95 -20.75 -6.16 -1.24
CA SER A 95 -21.63 -5.58 -2.27
C SER A 95 -21.94 -6.59 -3.39
N GLY A 96 -22.92 -6.29 -4.26
CA GLY A 96 -23.29 -7.16 -5.39
C GLY A 96 -22.13 -7.48 -6.37
N LYS A 97 -21.05 -6.67 -6.37
CA LYS A 97 -19.80 -6.91 -7.14
C LYS A 97 -18.67 -7.49 -6.28
N GLY A 98 -18.93 -7.74 -5.00
CA GLY A 98 -17.95 -8.11 -4.00
C GLY A 98 -17.31 -9.48 -4.23
N ALA A 99 -18.05 -10.45 -4.79
CA ALA A 99 -17.50 -11.75 -5.18
C ALA A 99 -16.41 -11.62 -6.25
N THR A 100 -16.64 -10.80 -7.28
CA THR A 100 -15.63 -10.51 -8.32
C THR A 100 -14.41 -9.80 -7.73
N ALA A 101 -14.62 -8.81 -6.86
CA ALA A 101 -13.51 -8.12 -6.20
C ALA A 101 -12.69 -9.08 -5.32
N ARG A 102 -13.35 -9.96 -4.57
CA ARG A 102 -12.66 -10.97 -3.74
C ARG A 102 -11.86 -11.95 -4.59
N ALA A 103 -12.43 -12.41 -5.71
CA ALA A 103 -11.74 -13.27 -6.66
C ALA A 103 -10.51 -12.59 -7.29
N MET A 104 -10.61 -11.31 -7.65
CA MET A 104 -9.45 -10.53 -8.13
C MET A 104 -8.34 -10.41 -7.09
N ILE A 105 -8.69 -10.28 -5.81
CA ILE A 105 -7.69 -10.16 -4.76
C ILE A 105 -7.03 -11.52 -4.46
N LEU A 106 -7.82 -12.59 -4.36
CA LEU A 106 -7.34 -13.91 -3.91
C LEU A 106 -6.94 -14.85 -5.06
N GLY A 107 -7.19 -14.48 -6.30
CA GLY A 107 -6.90 -15.28 -7.49
C GLY A 107 -5.53 -15.00 -8.11
N ASP A 108 -5.45 -15.14 -9.43
CA ASP A 108 -4.21 -15.05 -10.20
C ASP A 108 -3.51 -13.69 -10.04
N GLY A 109 -2.19 -13.72 -9.87
CA GLY A 109 -1.40 -12.53 -9.58
C GLY A 109 -1.33 -12.15 -8.10
N ASN A 110 -2.00 -12.90 -7.21
CA ASN A 110 -1.73 -12.80 -5.78
C ASN A 110 -0.39 -13.50 -5.44
N PRO A 111 0.57 -12.79 -4.82
CA PRO A 111 1.91 -13.32 -4.53
C PRO A 111 1.95 -14.42 -3.44
N LYS A 112 0.84 -14.72 -2.76
CA LYS A 112 0.69 -15.90 -1.88
C LYS A 112 -0.11 -17.04 -2.53
N SER A 113 -0.46 -16.94 -3.81
CA SER A 113 -0.95 -18.09 -4.58
C SER A 113 0.10 -19.21 -4.63
N PRO A 114 -0.27 -20.50 -4.63
CA PRO A 114 0.65 -21.62 -4.83
C PRO A 114 1.53 -21.48 -6.09
N GLU A 115 1.08 -20.70 -7.06
CA GLU A 115 1.75 -20.46 -8.34
C GLU A 115 2.75 -19.29 -8.30
N SER A 116 2.86 -18.59 -7.17
CA SER A 116 3.76 -17.44 -7.04
C SER A 116 5.23 -17.92 -7.08
N PRO A 117 6.06 -17.37 -7.98
CA PRO A 117 7.45 -17.79 -8.14
C PRO A 117 8.38 -17.28 -7.01
N ALA A 118 7.87 -16.44 -6.10
CA ALA A 118 8.63 -15.91 -4.97
C ALA A 118 7.73 -15.64 -3.75
N LYS A 119 8.26 -15.92 -2.56
CA LYS A 119 7.61 -15.58 -1.29
C LYS A 119 7.89 -14.12 -0.95
N VAL A 120 6.84 -13.36 -0.65
CA VAL A 120 6.94 -11.98 -0.15
C VAL A 120 7.12 -12.00 1.36
N ASP A 121 8.21 -11.39 1.84
CA ASP A 121 8.39 -11.06 3.25
C ASP A 121 7.47 -9.89 3.61
N LEU A 122 6.58 -10.08 4.58
CA LEU A 122 5.59 -9.09 5.01
C LEU A 122 6.09 -8.20 6.15
N SER A 123 7.41 -8.06 6.28
CA SER A 123 8.01 -7.18 7.27
C SER A 123 8.03 -5.74 6.78
N VAL A 124 7.82 -4.79 7.70
CA VAL A 124 8.07 -3.37 7.41
C VAL A 124 9.53 -3.20 7.01
N ASN A 125 9.79 -2.30 6.06
CA ASN A 125 11.09 -2.09 5.42
C ASN A 125 11.58 -3.26 4.55
N ALA A 126 10.84 -4.37 4.39
CA ALA A 126 11.24 -5.42 3.46
C ALA A 126 11.18 -4.94 2.00
N GLU A 127 12.05 -5.51 1.16
CA GLU A 127 11.99 -5.31 -0.29
C GLU A 127 10.88 -6.18 -0.88
N TYR A 128 10.14 -5.66 -1.86
CA TYR A 128 9.24 -6.50 -2.62
C TYR A 128 10.04 -7.33 -3.65
N PRO A 129 9.95 -8.67 -3.64
CA PRO A 129 10.75 -9.50 -4.53
C PRO A 129 10.40 -9.24 -6.01
N ALA A 130 11.42 -8.97 -6.84
CA ALA A 130 11.22 -8.65 -8.27
C ALA A 130 10.51 -9.76 -9.08
N LYS A 131 10.61 -11.03 -8.63
CA LYS A 131 9.92 -12.16 -9.27
C LYS A 131 8.49 -12.34 -8.77
N ALA A 132 8.13 -11.80 -7.60
CA ALA A 132 6.77 -11.92 -7.09
C ALA A 132 5.83 -11.06 -7.94
N PRO A 133 4.62 -11.57 -8.28
CA PRO A 133 3.65 -10.76 -9.00
C PRO A 133 3.24 -9.56 -8.15
N LEU A 134 3.09 -8.39 -8.78
CA LEU A 134 2.57 -7.20 -8.12
C LEU A 134 1.04 -7.21 -8.24
N SER A 135 0.36 -7.65 -7.18
CA SER A 135 -1.10 -7.74 -7.15
C SER A 135 -1.76 -6.36 -7.32
N THR A 136 -2.94 -6.31 -7.92
CA THR A 136 -3.74 -5.09 -8.06
C THR A 136 -4.81 -5.01 -6.98
N VAL A 137 -5.25 -3.79 -6.65
CA VAL A 137 -6.43 -3.58 -5.80
C VAL A 137 -7.64 -3.37 -6.71
N PRO A 138 -8.74 -4.12 -6.55
CA PRO A 138 -9.93 -3.94 -7.37
C PRO A 138 -10.41 -2.49 -7.34
N PRO A 139 -10.82 -1.90 -8.48
CA PRO A 139 -11.20 -0.49 -8.55
C PRO A 139 -12.27 -0.07 -7.53
N SER A 140 -13.26 -0.93 -7.24
CA SER A 140 -14.29 -0.65 -6.23
C SER A 140 -13.72 -0.47 -4.82
N VAL A 141 -12.76 -1.33 -4.45
CA VAL A 141 -12.06 -1.24 -3.16
C VAL A 141 -11.15 -0.01 -3.16
N LEU A 142 -10.32 0.16 -4.19
CA LEU A 142 -9.37 1.27 -4.29
C LEU A 142 -10.04 2.64 -4.22
N LEU A 143 -11.18 2.81 -4.91
CA LEU A 143 -11.95 4.05 -4.91
C LEU A 143 -12.64 4.34 -3.58
N SER A 144 -12.70 3.37 -2.66
CA SER A 144 -13.29 3.55 -1.33
C SER A 144 -12.24 3.78 -0.25
N LEU A 145 -10.97 3.49 -0.51
CA LEU A 145 -9.86 3.72 0.42
C LEU A 145 -9.38 5.19 0.41
N PRO A 146 -8.77 5.68 1.49
CA PRO A 146 -8.15 7.00 1.51
C PRO A 146 -7.18 7.21 0.36
N ARG A 147 -7.11 8.43 -0.18
CA ARG A 147 -6.17 8.74 -1.26
C ARG A 147 -4.73 8.68 -0.78
N LEU A 148 -3.85 8.10 -1.59
CA LEU A 148 -2.41 8.10 -1.34
C LEU A 148 -1.72 9.19 -2.18
N PRO A 149 -0.64 9.79 -1.68
CA PRO A 149 0.26 10.59 -2.50
C PRO A 149 0.90 9.76 -3.63
N ASP A 150 1.31 10.43 -4.71
CA ASP A 150 2.03 9.81 -5.82
C ASP A 150 3.27 9.03 -5.32
N GLY A 151 3.46 7.82 -5.86
CA GLY A 151 4.54 6.91 -5.49
C GLY A 151 4.14 5.85 -4.45
N LEU A 152 3.10 6.11 -3.65
CA LEU A 152 2.55 5.14 -2.71
C LEU A 152 1.35 4.40 -3.30
N GLU A 153 1.28 3.11 -3.00
CA GLU A 153 0.27 2.23 -3.54
C GLU A 153 -0.28 1.28 -2.47
N TYR A 154 -1.58 1.00 -2.54
CA TYR A 154 -2.15 -0.15 -1.84
C TYR A 154 -1.94 -1.40 -2.68
N ARG A 155 -1.50 -2.49 -2.05
CA ARG A 155 -1.32 -3.79 -2.71
C ARG A 155 -1.82 -4.91 -1.80
N PHE A 156 -2.36 -5.98 -2.37
CA PHE A 156 -2.70 -7.18 -1.60
C PHE A 156 -1.60 -8.24 -1.73
N VAL A 157 -1.22 -8.81 -0.60
CA VAL A 157 -0.32 -9.97 -0.52
C VAL A 157 -1.05 -11.04 0.27
N GLY A 158 -1.56 -12.06 -0.42
CA GLY A 158 -2.56 -12.97 0.17
C GLY A 158 -3.79 -12.19 0.62
N ARG A 159 -4.10 -12.28 1.92
CA ARG A 159 -5.20 -11.56 2.56
C ARG A 159 -4.79 -10.25 3.23
N HIS A 160 -3.50 -9.89 3.16
CA HIS A 160 -2.96 -8.71 3.83
C HIS A 160 -2.96 -7.54 2.85
N LEU A 161 -3.34 -6.36 3.33
CA LEU A 161 -3.16 -5.11 2.59
C LEU A 161 -1.82 -4.51 3.02
N ILE A 162 -0.96 -4.18 2.07
CA ILE A 162 0.29 -3.48 2.32
C ILE A 162 0.20 -2.06 1.77
N LEU A 163 0.93 -1.15 2.42
CA LEU A 163 1.29 0.14 1.85
C LEU A 163 2.68 -0.03 1.23
N TYR A 164 2.76 0.16 -0.08
CA TYR A 164 3.95 -0.09 -0.88
C TYR A 164 4.48 1.21 -1.49
N ASP A 165 5.78 1.42 -1.37
CA ASP A 165 6.52 2.49 -2.01
C ASP A 165 7.14 1.97 -3.30
N GLY A 166 6.58 2.39 -4.44
CA GLY A 166 7.04 2.00 -5.77
C GLY A 166 8.43 2.54 -6.11
N PRO A 167 8.70 3.84 -5.93
CA PRO A 167 10.03 4.42 -6.14
C PRO A 167 11.14 3.77 -5.30
N ALA A 168 10.86 3.28 -4.09
CA ALA A 168 11.85 2.63 -3.24
C ALA A 168 11.77 1.09 -3.24
N ASN A 169 10.82 0.47 -3.95
CA ASN A 169 10.54 -0.97 -3.86
C ASN A 169 10.44 -1.48 -2.40
N LEU A 170 9.66 -0.79 -1.57
CA LEU A 170 9.67 -0.96 -0.11
C LEU A 170 8.27 -1.17 0.47
N ILE A 171 8.13 -2.14 1.37
CA ILE A 171 6.92 -2.29 2.19
C ILE A 171 6.97 -1.27 3.34
N VAL A 172 6.07 -0.30 3.31
CA VAL A 172 6.03 0.83 4.24
C VAL A 172 5.30 0.47 5.53
N ASP A 173 4.18 -0.25 5.41
CA ASP A 173 3.39 -0.79 6.52
C ASP A 173 2.45 -1.91 6.05
N VAL A 174 1.90 -2.70 6.99
CA VAL A 174 1.07 -3.88 6.74
C VAL A 174 -0.17 -3.91 7.63
N LEU A 175 -1.34 -3.95 6.98
CA LEU A 175 -2.62 -4.29 7.59
C LEU A 175 -2.88 -5.81 7.39
N PRO A 176 -2.84 -6.62 8.47
CA PRO A 176 -2.99 -8.06 8.35
C PRO A 176 -4.47 -8.43 8.10
N ASP A 177 -4.71 -9.58 7.45
CA ASP A 177 -6.04 -10.18 7.32
C ASP A 177 -7.14 -9.16 6.98
N ALA A 178 -6.80 -8.26 6.05
CA ALA A 178 -7.67 -7.24 5.50
C ALA A 178 -8.90 -7.87 4.79
N ILE A 179 -8.78 -9.15 4.43
CA ILE A 179 -9.86 -9.99 3.94
C ILE A 179 -9.97 -11.20 4.85
N ARG A 180 -11.19 -11.46 5.32
CA ARG A 180 -11.55 -12.70 6.03
C ARG A 180 -12.38 -13.62 5.13
#